data_AF-A0A2R6E9U2-F1
#
_entry.id   AF-A0A2R6E9U2-F1
#
_cell.length_a   1.000
_cell.length_b   1.000
_cell.length_c   1.000
_cell.angle_alpha   90.00
_cell.angle_beta   90.00
_cell.angle_gamma   90.00
#
_symmetry.space_group_name_H-M   'P 1'
#
loop_
_entity.id
_entity.type
_entity.pdbx_description
1 polymer ?
#
loop_
_entity_poly.entity_id
_entity_poly.type
_entity_poly.pdbx_seq_one_letter_code
_entity_poly.pdbx_strand_id
1 'polypeptide(L)'
;MTDQTRRRFVRIAAATAAIGVAGCSESDGGDGAGGSDGDMTDAEGDMTDAEDGMSDMTETEDGMGDMTETEDRMMVEPTDPAEAPRASVDRFSEEAGTLLVRSEDNDLPGPDEPVDFDEGPFITTGYGPDGETVEYYNFDVQPTAPAPIYVLFREGEDEPVEGQLNIVGTIPGEDGYNDFWQVHHVTVPSEYEANTVTSAGQIMDGDYDIEATDTIKNCPIVPDGSTASERWGDGTADLVEGWYDGEVVSYFVFDADTLTSSSGSVPLSPIYVSFNTNPGEDGGGPASGFMTEDGSDQTHNVVATLPDDDAYSPLWMVNVYDNADFGEVSDLDSATDANVLATDAAHVNCPVVHRE
;
A
#
# COMPACT_ATOMS: atom_id res chain seq x y z
N MET A 1 -1.47 2.94 38.48
CA MET A 1 -0.45 2.22 37.68
C MET A 1 -1.17 1.93 36.36
N THR A 2 -1.40 2.97 35.55
CA THR A 2 -0.52 3.38 34.43
C THR A 2 -0.50 2.26 33.39
N ASP A 3 -1.43 2.16 32.43
CA ASP A 3 -2.19 3.21 31.71
C ASP A 3 -1.26 4.24 31.04
N GLN A 4 -0.71 3.85 29.88
CA GLN A 4 0.23 4.65 29.08
C GLN A 4 0.35 4.19 27.60
N THR A 5 -0.76 3.87 26.91
CA THR A 5 -0.70 3.45 25.48
C THR A 5 -1.80 4.02 24.57
N ARG A 6 -2.30 5.24 24.81
CA ARG A 6 -3.06 6.01 23.80
C ARG A 6 -2.63 7.49 23.81
N ARG A 7 -1.89 7.92 22.78
CA ARG A 7 -1.73 9.30 22.22
C ARG A 7 -0.39 9.48 21.48
N ARG A 8 -0.39 9.37 20.14
CA ARG A 8 0.60 10.06 19.30
C ARG A 8 0.19 10.37 17.85
N PHE A 9 -1.06 10.78 17.62
CA PHE A 9 -1.37 11.58 16.43
C PHE A 9 -0.94 13.04 16.62
N VAL A 10 -0.71 13.73 15.50
CA VAL A 10 -0.25 15.13 15.35
C VAL A 10 1.19 15.42 15.80
N ARG A 11 2.12 15.36 14.83
CA ARG A 11 3.22 16.34 14.63
C ARG A 11 3.95 16.13 13.29
N ILE A 12 3.32 16.50 12.19
CA ILE A 12 4.05 16.95 10.99
C ILE A 12 3.68 18.42 10.79
N ALA A 13 4.56 19.30 11.25
CA ALA A 13 4.48 20.73 11.00
C ALA A 13 5.60 21.11 10.03
N ALA A 14 5.28 21.95 9.05
CA ALA A 14 6.16 22.32 7.96
C ALA A 14 7.57 22.76 8.41
N ALA A 15 8.58 22.23 7.73
CA ALA A 15 9.95 22.73 7.79
C ALA A 15 10.50 22.90 6.37
N THR A 16 10.28 24.08 5.78
CA THR A 16 10.83 24.46 4.48
C THR A 16 12.36 24.55 4.56
N ALA A 17 13.07 23.50 4.13
CA ALA A 17 14.52 23.51 4.03
C ALA A 17 14.94 23.82 2.58
N ALA A 18 15.35 25.07 2.33
CA ALA A 18 15.90 25.46 1.03
C ALA A 18 17.24 24.75 0.78
N ILE A 19 17.29 23.83 -0.18
CA ILE A 19 18.54 23.22 -0.64
C ILE A 19 19.29 24.23 -1.51
N GLY A 20 20.25 24.92 -0.90
CA GLY A 20 21.21 25.77 -1.61
C GLY A 20 22.28 24.93 -2.31
N VAL A 21 22.36 25.04 -3.63
CA VAL A 21 23.37 24.33 -4.45
C VAL A 21 24.70 25.08 -4.47
N ALA A 22 25.73 24.50 -3.82
CA ALA A 22 27.16 24.68 -4.04
C ALA A 22 27.91 23.62 -3.19
N GLY A 23 29.07 23.06 -3.52
CA GLY A 23 29.97 23.35 -4.64
C GLY A 23 31.45 23.31 -4.19
N CYS A 24 32.10 22.14 -4.36
CA CYS A 24 33.57 21.93 -4.45
C CYS A 24 34.50 21.98 -3.20
N SER A 25 35.43 21.00 -3.20
CA SER A 25 36.88 21.03 -2.82
C SER A 25 37.40 21.04 -1.36
N GLU A 26 38.10 19.93 -1.01
CA GLU A 26 39.48 19.78 -0.47
C GLU A 26 39.96 20.24 0.95
N SER A 27 40.36 19.23 1.75
CA SER A 27 41.71 18.98 2.35
C SER A 27 42.21 19.61 3.69
N ASP A 28 43.09 18.82 4.37
CA ASP A 28 43.96 19.06 5.56
C ASP A 28 43.28 19.33 6.93
N GLY A 29 43.80 19.04 8.15
CA GLY A 29 45.06 18.40 8.64
C GLY A 29 45.63 19.15 9.89
N GLY A 30 46.07 18.57 11.02
CA GLY A 30 46.19 17.19 11.54
C GLY A 30 46.75 17.17 13.02
N ASP A 31 47.09 15.98 13.57
CA ASP A 31 47.83 15.72 14.86
C ASP A 31 47.17 16.13 16.22
N GLY A 32 47.44 15.53 17.39
CA GLY A 32 48.22 14.33 17.77
C GLY A 32 48.55 14.23 19.30
N ALA A 33 48.72 13.00 19.83
CA ALA A 33 49.27 12.58 21.16
C ALA A 33 48.54 12.97 22.49
N GLY A 34 48.61 12.21 23.61
CA GLY A 34 49.14 10.84 23.84
C GLY A 34 49.42 10.49 25.34
N GLY A 35 49.18 9.22 25.74
CA GLY A 35 49.68 8.54 26.98
C GLY A 35 48.99 8.84 28.34
N SER A 36 49.10 8.01 29.40
CA SER A 36 49.45 6.57 29.53
C SER A 36 49.14 6.03 30.96
N ASP A 37 49.15 4.70 31.10
CA ASP A 37 49.49 3.85 32.27
C ASP A 37 48.53 3.56 33.46
N GLY A 38 48.24 2.26 33.63
CA GLY A 38 48.29 1.49 34.90
C GLY A 38 46.96 1.04 35.55
N ASP A 39 46.83 -0.14 36.16
CA ASP A 39 47.65 -1.37 36.18
C ASP A 39 46.89 -2.56 36.85
N MET A 40 47.11 -3.81 36.37
CA MET A 40 46.89 -5.17 36.96
C MET A 40 45.57 -5.55 37.73
N THR A 41 45.15 -6.82 37.89
CA THR A 41 45.86 -8.09 38.24
C THR A 41 45.16 -9.41 37.79
N ASP A 42 45.97 -10.49 37.66
CA ASP A 42 45.71 -11.96 37.84
C ASP A 42 44.77 -12.72 36.85
N ALA A 43 45.20 -13.73 36.07
CA ALA A 43 45.72 -15.11 36.38
C ALA A 43 44.57 -16.14 36.61
N GLU A 44 44.54 -17.42 36.15
CA GLU A 44 45.48 -18.40 35.54
C GLU A 44 44.75 -19.15 34.37
N GLY A 45 45.32 -20.05 33.54
CA GLY A 45 46.71 -20.49 33.33
C GLY A 45 46.93 -22.02 33.22
N ASP A 46 46.61 -22.69 32.08
CA ASP A 46 47.12 -24.07 31.77
C ASP A 46 47.24 -24.39 30.25
N MET A 47 48.14 -25.32 29.88
CA MET A 47 48.49 -25.73 28.51
C MET A 47 48.47 -27.27 28.35
N THR A 48 48.28 -27.77 27.12
CA THR A 48 49.04 -28.94 26.61
C THR A 48 49.05 -28.98 25.08
N ASP A 49 50.23 -29.22 24.50
CA ASP A 49 50.48 -29.44 23.08
C ASP A 49 50.31 -30.92 22.63
N ALA A 50 50.44 -31.12 21.31
CA ALA A 50 51.03 -32.29 20.63
C ALA A 50 50.15 -33.54 20.36
N GLU A 51 50.38 -34.31 19.29
CA GLU A 51 51.05 -34.11 17.98
C GLU A 51 50.60 -35.24 17.03
N ASP A 52 50.82 -35.06 15.72
CA ASP A 52 51.05 -36.05 14.64
C ASP A 52 50.22 -37.36 14.48
N GLY A 53 49.85 -37.62 13.23
CA GLY A 53 49.28 -38.90 12.78
C GLY A 53 49.08 -39.03 11.27
N MET A 54 50.16 -39.02 10.47
CA MET A 54 50.09 -39.34 9.02
C MET A 54 49.87 -40.84 8.75
N SER A 55 49.00 -41.16 7.80
CA SER A 55 48.91 -42.44 7.05
C SER A 55 48.06 -42.16 5.79
N ASP A 56 48.66 -41.95 4.61
CA ASP A 56 49.19 -42.95 3.66
C ASP A 56 48.15 -43.31 2.57
N MET A 57 48.65 -43.63 1.38
CA MET A 57 47.99 -43.39 0.10
C MET A 57 47.01 -44.50 -0.34
N THR A 58 46.10 -44.17 -1.26
CA THR A 58 46.03 -44.88 -2.55
C THR A 58 45.24 -44.07 -3.58
N GLU A 59 45.77 -43.97 -4.79
CA GLU A 59 45.09 -43.32 -5.93
C GLU A 59 44.22 -44.31 -6.70
N THR A 60 43.09 -43.81 -7.20
CA THR A 60 42.45 -44.33 -8.41
C THR A 60 42.01 -43.15 -9.27
N GLU A 61 42.82 -42.83 -10.27
CA GLU A 61 42.33 -42.14 -11.47
C GLU A 61 41.29 -43.03 -12.15
N ASP A 62 40.12 -42.47 -12.49
CA ASP A 62 39.32 -42.77 -13.69
C ASP A 62 37.98 -42.04 -13.58
N GLY A 63 37.77 -40.99 -14.37
CA GLY A 63 36.50 -40.25 -14.36
C GLY A 63 36.56 -38.76 -14.67
N MET A 64 37.33 -38.34 -15.69
CA MET A 64 37.04 -37.04 -16.33
C MET A 64 35.74 -37.17 -17.13
N GLY A 65 34.62 -37.07 -16.41
CA GLY A 65 33.32 -36.82 -17.00
C GLY A 65 33.34 -35.45 -17.65
N ASP A 66 33.10 -35.43 -18.95
CA ASP A 66 32.82 -34.24 -19.75
C ASP A 66 31.54 -33.58 -19.21
N MET A 67 31.68 -32.76 -18.16
CA MET A 67 30.62 -31.88 -17.71
C MET A 67 30.57 -30.70 -18.68
N THR A 68 29.98 -30.97 -19.85
CA THR A 68 29.21 -29.94 -20.54
C THR A 68 28.09 -29.55 -19.58
N GLU A 69 28.36 -28.55 -18.74
CA GLU A 69 27.32 -27.72 -18.14
C GLU A 69 26.68 -26.93 -19.28
N THR A 70 25.84 -27.63 -20.06
CA THR A 70 24.63 -27.01 -20.55
C THR A 70 23.95 -26.47 -19.32
N GLU A 71 23.83 -25.15 -19.27
CA GLU A 71 22.96 -24.42 -18.36
C GLU A 71 21.53 -24.90 -18.63
N ASP A 72 21.15 -26.03 -18.02
CA ASP A 72 19.77 -26.30 -17.68
C ASP A 72 19.37 -25.17 -16.72
N ARG A 73 18.98 -24.03 -17.31
CA ARG A 73 18.01 -23.12 -16.72
C ARG A 73 16.93 -24.04 -16.19
N MET A 74 16.85 -24.17 -14.86
CA MET A 74 15.79 -24.92 -14.22
C MET A 74 14.50 -24.27 -14.71
N MET A 75 13.85 -24.91 -15.69
CA MET A 75 12.62 -24.38 -16.27
C MET A 75 11.58 -24.51 -15.18
N VAL A 76 11.34 -23.40 -14.49
CA VAL A 76 10.37 -23.30 -13.41
C VAL A 76 9.03 -23.62 -14.06
N GLU A 77 8.48 -24.79 -13.71
CA GLU A 77 7.20 -25.23 -14.25
C GLU A 77 6.13 -24.19 -13.88
N PRO A 78 5.24 -23.83 -14.82
CA PRO A 78 4.11 -22.94 -14.54
C PRO A 78 3.34 -23.37 -13.28
N THR A 79 3.08 -22.41 -12.39
CA THR A 79 2.27 -22.64 -11.20
C THR A 79 0.79 -22.48 -11.56
N ASP A 80 -0.05 -23.47 -11.25
CA ASP A 80 -1.50 -23.35 -11.38
C ASP A 80 -2.04 -22.47 -10.23
N PRO A 81 -2.64 -21.29 -10.49
CA PRO A 81 -3.22 -20.46 -9.44
C PRO A 81 -4.27 -21.18 -8.58
N ALA A 82 -4.98 -22.16 -9.16
CA ALA A 82 -6.02 -22.89 -8.44
C ALA A 82 -5.49 -23.93 -7.44
N GLU A 83 -4.20 -24.29 -7.53
CA GLU A 83 -3.53 -25.22 -6.59
C GLU A 83 -2.54 -24.51 -5.64
N ALA A 84 -2.28 -23.22 -5.86
CA ALA A 84 -1.36 -22.41 -5.06
C ALA A 84 -1.92 -22.04 -3.66
N PRO A 85 -1.05 -21.79 -2.66
CA PRO A 85 -1.47 -21.17 -1.41
C PRO A 85 -2.02 -19.75 -1.65
N ARG A 86 -2.85 -19.26 -0.71
CA ARG A 86 -3.29 -17.85 -0.69
C ARG A 86 -2.53 -17.10 0.39
N ALA A 87 -2.12 -15.87 0.09
CA ALA A 87 -1.48 -14.99 1.05
C ALA A 87 -2.45 -14.62 2.17
N SER A 88 -1.94 -14.48 3.39
CA SER A 88 -2.74 -14.06 4.55
C SER A 88 -2.91 -12.53 4.55
N VAL A 89 -4.15 -12.04 4.57
CA VAL A 89 -4.47 -10.60 4.48
C VAL A 89 -5.16 -10.12 5.76
N ASP A 90 -4.62 -9.07 6.37
CA ASP A 90 -5.23 -8.39 7.53
C ASP A 90 -5.21 -6.87 7.37
N ARG A 91 -6.28 -6.33 6.77
CA ARG A 91 -6.44 -4.87 6.55
C ARG A 91 -6.62 -4.06 7.84
N PHE A 92 -6.90 -4.70 8.96
CA PHE A 92 -7.27 -4.03 10.21
C PHE A 92 -6.26 -4.28 11.36
N SER A 93 -5.07 -4.79 11.02
CA SER A 93 -3.91 -4.88 11.92
C SER A 93 -3.42 -3.48 12.38
N GLU A 94 -2.55 -3.42 13.40
CA GLU A 94 -1.90 -2.16 13.81
C GLU A 94 -0.87 -1.69 12.75
N GLU A 95 -0.43 -2.61 11.90
CA GLU A 95 0.50 -2.38 10.79
C GLU A 95 -0.20 -1.89 9.51
N ALA A 96 -1.41 -2.35 9.21
CA ALA A 96 -2.16 -1.97 8.00
C ALA A 96 -3.13 -0.80 8.21
N GLY A 97 -3.85 -0.78 9.34
CA GLY A 97 -4.92 0.19 9.59
C GLY A 97 -4.40 1.54 10.10
N THR A 98 -5.12 2.62 9.79
CA THR A 98 -4.87 3.96 10.33
C THR A 98 -6.10 4.53 11.05
N LEU A 99 -7.27 4.50 10.40
CA LEU A 99 -8.57 4.83 10.97
C LEU A 99 -9.34 3.56 11.35
N LEU A 100 -9.18 2.48 10.57
CA LEU A 100 -9.85 1.19 10.73
C LEU A 100 -8.93 0.17 11.41
N VAL A 101 -8.44 0.50 12.61
CA VAL A 101 -7.62 -0.43 13.42
C VAL A 101 -8.53 -1.30 14.29
N ARG A 102 -8.40 -2.62 14.19
CA ARG A 102 -9.17 -3.58 15.00
C ARG A 102 -8.81 -3.46 16.48
N SER A 103 -9.81 -3.52 17.35
CA SER A 103 -9.63 -3.38 18.80
C SER A 103 -10.69 -4.16 19.58
N GLU A 104 -10.51 -4.30 20.89
CA GLU A 104 -11.54 -4.90 21.77
C GLU A 104 -12.84 -4.07 21.83
N ASP A 105 -12.80 -2.83 21.33
CA ASP A 105 -13.91 -1.87 21.33
C ASP A 105 -14.70 -1.84 19.99
N ASN A 106 -14.30 -2.62 18.96
CA ASN A 106 -14.96 -2.67 17.65
C ASN A 106 -15.10 -4.10 17.10
N ASP A 107 -16.03 -4.28 16.15
CA ASP A 107 -16.35 -5.56 15.51
C ASP A 107 -15.68 -5.69 14.11
N LEU A 108 -14.47 -5.13 13.93
CA LEU A 108 -13.75 -5.24 12.64
C LEU A 108 -13.27 -6.69 12.40
N PRO A 109 -13.41 -7.24 11.17
CA PRO A 109 -13.01 -8.61 10.82
C PRO A 109 -11.58 -8.98 11.22
N GLY A 110 -11.37 -10.27 11.51
CA GLY A 110 -10.05 -10.85 11.80
C GLY A 110 -9.12 -10.98 10.57
N PRO A 111 -7.87 -11.44 10.78
CA PRO A 111 -6.99 -11.86 9.68
C PRO A 111 -7.68 -12.96 8.85
N ASP A 112 -7.61 -12.84 7.52
CA ASP A 112 -8.26 -13.74 6.54
C ASP A 112 -9.78 -13.89 6.69
N GLU A 113 -10.45 -13.04 7.48
CA GLU A 113 -11.90 -13.02 7.56
C GLU A 113 -12.47 -12.14 6.43
N PRO A 114 -13.39 -12.66 5.60
CA PRO A 114 -14.04 -11.87 4.54
C PRO A 114 -14.67 -10.60 5.09
N VAL A 115 -14.44 -9.48 4.41
CA VAL A 115 -14.98 -8.17 4.77
C VAL A 115 -16.17 -7.85 3.88
N ASP A 116 -17.30 -7.46 4.47
CA ASP A 116 -18.44 -6.92 3.72
C ASP A 116 -18.38 -5.38 3.74
N PHE A 117 -17.85 -4.79 2.66
CA PHE A 117 -17.71 -3.34 2.53
C PHE A 117 -19.05 -2.62 2.27
N ASP A 118 -20.12 -3.38 1.97
CA ASP A 118 -21.47 -2.83 1.79
C ASP A 118 -22.17 -2.51 3.13
N GLU A 119 -21.54 -2.87 4.27
CA GLU A 119 -22.02 -2.52 5.61
C GLU A 119 -21.12 -1.48 6.31
N GLY A 120 -21.69 -0.74 7.27
CA GLY A 120 -20.93 0.20 8.10
C GLY A 120 -19.87 -0.52 8.95
N PRO A 121 -18.65 0.04 9.11
CA PRO A 121 -18.26 1.42 8.85
C PRO A 121 -17.62 1.67 7.47
N PHE A 122 -17.78 0.75 6.51
CA PHE A 122 -17.01 0.75 5.27
C PHE A 122 -17.66 1.51 4.11
N ILE A 123 -18.96 1.79 4.16
CA ILE A 123 -19.68 2.66 3.23
C ILE A 123 -20.22 3.89 3.97
N THR A 124 -20.33 5.03 3.29
CA THR A 124 -20.87 6.28 3.86
C THR A 124 -21.67 7.07 2.81
N THR A 125 -22.80 7.63 3.25
CA THR A 125 -23.63 8.54 2.46
C THR A 125 -23.23 10.00 2.73
N GLY A 126 -23.04 10.78 1.67
CA GLY A 126 -22.69 12.21 1.72
C GLY A 126 -23.33 12.99 0.56
N TYR A 127 -22.72 14.12 0.21
CA TYR A 127 -23.14 14.96 -0.92
C TYR A 127 -22.07 15.05 -2.01
N GLY A 128 -22.54 15.08 -3.26
CA GLY A 128 -21.77 15.49 -4.44
C GLY A 128 -21.56 17.01 -4.51
N PRO A 129 -20.84 17.49 -5.53
CA PRO A 129 -20.46 18.89 -5.63
C PRO A 129 -21.65 19.85 -5.84
N ASP A 130 -22.73 19.39 -6.48
CA ASP A 130 -23.97 20.13 -6.71
C ASP A 130 -25.07 19.82 -5.67
N GLY A 131 -24.72 19.04 -4.63
CA GLY A 131 -25.63 18.65 -3.53
C GLY A 131 -26.51 17.43 -3.82
N GLU A 132 -26.18 16.61 -4.83
CA GLU A 132 -26.77 15.29 -4.99
C GLU A 132 -26.36 14.34 -3.85
N THR A 133 -27.20 13.35 -3.50
CA THR A 133 -26.77 12.26 -2.60
C THR A 133 -25.73 11.40 -3.31
N VAL A 134 -24.65 11.04 -2.61
CA VAL A 134 -23.64 10.08 -3.09
C VAL A 134 -23.28 9.07 -2.02
N GLU A 135 -22.89 7.86 -2.44
CA GLU A 135 -22.33 6.83 -1.56
C GLU A 135 -20.92 6.45 -2.02
N TYR A 136 -20.05 6.22 -1.04
CA TYR A 136 -18.65 5.92 -1.25
C TYR A 136 -18.14 4.93 -0.21
N TYR A 137 -17.19 4.09 -0.61
CA TYR A 137 -16.50 3.20 0.32
C TYR A 137 -15.39 3.92 1.09
N ASN A 138 -14.83 3.27 2.10
CA ASN A 138 -13.68 3.71 2.88
C ASN A 138 -12.69 2.55 3.05
N PHE A 139 -11.61 2.57 2.26
CA PHE A 139 -10.51 1.60 2.30
C PHE A 139 -9.34 2.05 3.22
N ASP A 140 -9.59 3.02 4.10
CA ASP A 140 -8.67 3.69 5.02
C ASP A 140 -7.67 4.66 4.34
N VAL A 141 -6.75 5.22 5.12
CA VAL A 141 -5.72 6.16 4.73
C VAL A 141 -4.68 5.48 3.83
N GLN A 142 -4.34 6.14 2.72
CA GLN A 142 -3.31 5.68 1.79
C GLN A 142 -2.27 6.77 1.51
N PRO A 143 -0.98 6.42 1.31
CA PRO A 143 0.02 7.37 0.84
C PRO A 143 -0.23 7.75 -0.62
N THR A 144 0.29 8.91 -1.05
CA THR A 144 0.13 9.40 -2.43
C THR A 144 1.09 8.75 -3.43
N ALA A 145 2.08 7.98 -2.96
CA ALA A 145 3.01 7.23 -3.79
C ALA A 145 2.42 5.84 -4.10
N PRO A 146 2.09 5.51 -5.36
CA PRO A 146 1.52 4.21 -5.70
C PRO A 146 2.55 3.08 -5.58
N ALA A 147 2.08 1.85 -5.36
CA ALA A 147 2.88 0.63 -5.40
C ALA A 147 2.97 0.09 -6.85
N PRO A 148 4.00 -0.69 -7.23
CA PRO A 148 4.08 -1.25 -8.58
C PRO A 148 3.23 -2.52 -8.71
N ILE A 149 2.40 -2.59 -9.76
CA ILE A 149 1.78 -3.85 -10.23
C ILE A 149 2.37 -4.21 -11.59
N TYR A 150 2.87 -5.43 -11.73
CA TYR A 150 3.55 -5.90 -12.91
C TYR A 150 2.61 -6.70 -13.80
N VAL A 151 2.55 -6.32 -15.07
CA VAL A 151 1.75 -6.97 -16.12
C VAL A 151 2.72 -7.43 -17.20
N LEU A 152 2.67 -8.71 -17.56
CA LEU A 152 3.65 -9.33 -18.46
C LEU A 152 3.11 -9.39 -19.89
N PHE A 153 3.96 -9.05 -20.86
CA PHE A 153 3.68 -9.00 -22.29
C PHE A 153 4.81 -9.71 -23.03
N ARG A 154 4.51 -10.52 -24.05
CA ARG A 154 5.58 -11.14 -24.85
C ARG A 154 6.23 -10.13 -25.77
N GLU A 155 7.49 -10.37 -26.12
CA GLU A 155 8.23 -9.57 -27.11
C GLU A 155 7.42 -9.33 -28.41
N GLY A 156 6.89 -8.11 -28.57
CA GLY A 156 6.13 -7.68 -29.74
C GLY A 156 4.64 -8.01 -29.73
N GLU A 157 4.07 -8.42 -28.59
CA GLU A 157 2.62 -8.47 -28.32
C GLU A 157 2.20 -7.18 -27.59
N ASP A 158 1.06 -6.58 -27.97
CA ASP A 158 0.48 -5.39 -27.31
C ASP A 158 -0.56 -5.79 -26.22
N GLU A 159 -0.93 -7.07 -26.17
CA GLU A 159 -1.85 -7.65 -25.20
C GLU A 159 -1.10 -8.39 -24.06
N PRO A 160 -1.60 -8.36 -22.80
CA PRO A 160 -1.02 -9.14 -21.71
C PRO A 160 -1.02 -10.65 -22.00
N VAL A 161 -0.05 -11.36 -21.42
CA VAL A 161 0.04 -12.83 -21.51
C VAL A 161 -1.25 -13.48 -21.00
N GLU A 162 -2.01 -14.12 -21.91
CA GLU A 162 -3.26 -14.80 -21.57
C GLU A 162 -3.04 -15.84 -20.46
N GLY A 163 -3.83 -15.74 -19.38
CA GLY A 163 -3.78 -16.63 -18.21
C GLY A 163 -2.71 -16.31 -17.17
N GLN A 164 -1.84 -15.32 -17.40
CA GLN A 164 -0.93 -14.80 -16.38
C GLN A 164 -1.70 -13.92 -15.38
N LEU A 165 -1.58 -14.19 -14.08
CA LEU A 165 -2.04 -13.23 -13.08
C LEU A 165 -1.07 -12.06 -12.96
N ASN A 166 -1.60 -10.85 -12.72
CA ASN A 166 -0.80 -9.67 -12.40
C ASN A 166 0.01 -9.92 -11.12
N ILE A 167 1.21 -9.37 -11.04
CA ILE A 167 2.14 -9.63 -9.93
C ILE A 167 2.31 -8.37 -9.09
N VAL A 168 2.19 -8.50 -7.76
CA VAL A 168 2.43 -7.42 -6.79
C VAL A 168 3.62 -7.75 -5.90
N GLY A 169 4.22 -6.72 -5.30
CA GLY A 169 5.39 -6.86 -4.43
C GLY A 169 5.12 -6.70 -2.93
N THR A 170 3.90 -6.36 -2.54
CA THR A 170 3.51 -6.03 -1.14
C THR A 170 2.03 -6.35 -0.90
N ILE A 171 1.67 -6.64 0.35
CA ILE A 171 0.28 -6.80 0.83
C ILE A 171 -0.02 -5.87 2.03
N PRO A 172 -1.31 -5.69 2.44
CA PRO A 172 -1.66 -4.80 3.55
C PRO A 172 -0.87 -5.10 4.83
N GLY A 173 -0.26 -4.06 5.41
CA GLY A 173 0.62 -4.16 6.59
C GLY A 173 2.11 -4.20 6.25
N GLU A 174 2.50 -4.29 4.98
CA GLU A 174 3.90 -4.25 4.55
C GLU A 174 4.38 -2.86 4.14
N ASP A 175 5.67 -2.60 4.37
CA ASP A 175 6.35 -1.36 3.96
C ASP A 175 6.24 -1.16 2.44
N GLY A 176 5.53 -0.10 2.03
CA GLY A 176 5.34 0.26 0.62
C GLY A 176 4.05 -0.28 -0.02
N TYR A 177 3.19 -0.97 0.74
CA TYR A 177 1.84 -1.29 0.29
C TYR A 177 1.03 -0.02 -0.03
N ASN A 178 0.19 -0.11 -1.07
CA ASN A 178 -0.83 0.87 -1.40
C ASN A 178 -1.96 0.18 -2.18
N ASP A 179 -3.21 0.61 -1.99
CA ASP A 179 -4.33 0.20 -2.86
C ASP A 179 -4.20 0.76 -4.29
N PHE A 180 -3.42 1.84 -4.45
CA PHE A 180 -3.14 2.46 -5.74
C PHE A 180 -1.90 1.86 -6.38
N TRP A 181 -2.10 1.23 -7.54
CA TRP A 181 -1.07 0.52 -8.27
C TRP A 181 -0.68 1.24 -9.56
N GLN A 182 0.60 1.57 -9.71
CA GLN A 182 1.18 2.01 -10.97
C GLN A 182 1.47 0.78 -11.84
N VAL A 183 0.92 0.76 -13.06
CA VAL A 183 1.11 -0.38 -13.98
C VAL A 183 2.51 -0.35 -14.56
N HIS A 184 3.24 -1.45 -14.35
CA HIS A 184 4.57 -1.71 -14.90
C HIS A 184 4.47 -2.78 -16.00
N HIS A 185 4.83 -2.40 -17.21
CA HIS A 185 4.89 -3.29 -18.38
C HIS A 185 6.19 -4.10 -18.35
N VAL A 186 6.09 -5.41 -18.20
CA VAL A 186 7.24 -6.34 -18.17
C VAL A 186 7.31 -7.11 -19.49
N THR A 187 8.40 -6.95 -20.23
CA THR A 187 8.62 -7.68 -21.49
C THR A 187 9.26 -9.03 -21.22
N VAL A 188 8.58 -10.11 -21.60
CA VAL A 188 9.04 -11.50 -21.45
C VAL A 188 9.28 -12.17 -22.81
N PRO A 189 10.15 -13.20 -22.90
CA PRO A 189 10.43 -13.89 -24.16
C PRO A 189 9.19 -14.45 -24.87
N SER A 190 9.28 -14.61 -26.20
CA SER A 190 8.20 -15.14 -27.03
C SER A 190 7.68 -16.54 -26.61
N GLU A 191 8.56 -17.33 -26.00
CA GLU A 191 8.31 -18.66 -25.47
C GLU A 191 7.80 -18.69 -24.01
N TYR A 192 7.53 -17.53 -23.40
CA TYR A 192 7.06 -17.44 -22.02
C TYR A 192 5.70 -18.12 -21.81
N GLU A 193 5.66 -19.04 -20.83
CA GLU A 193 4.46 -19.71 -20.35
C GLU A 193 3.87 -18.97 -19.14
N ALA A 194 2.55 -18.79 -19.12
CA ALA A 194 1.86 -18.04 -18.08
C ALA A 194 2.07 -18.68 -16.69
N ASN A 195 2.29 -17.84 -15.67
CA ASN A 195 2.51 -18.22 -14.27
C ASN A 195 3.81 -19.03 -14.02
N THR A 196 4.80 -18.95 -14.92
CA THR A 196 6.20 -19.31 -14.63
C THR A 196 6.85 -18.30 -13.67
N VAL A 197 6.47 -17.02 -13.75
CA VAL A 197 6.86 -15.96 -12.81
C VAL A 197 5.65 -15.58 -11.96
N THR A 198 5.84 -15.61 -10.64
CA THR A 198 4.82 -15.47 -9.59
C THR A 198 5.27 -14.59 -8.42
N SER A 199 6.41 -13.88 -8.54
CA SER A 199 6.80 -12.85 -7.56
C SER A 199 7.55 -11.68 -8.18
N ALA A 200 7.44 -10.50 -7.56
CA ALA A 200 8.24 -9.34 -7.95
C ALA A 200 9.75 -9.61 -7.84
N GLY A 201 10.19 -10.44 -6.89
CA GLY A 201 11.57 -10.90 -6.77
C GLY A 201 12.03 -11.67 -8.02
N GLN A 202 11.23 -12.63 -8.50
CA GLN A 202 11.53 -13.37 -9.73
C GLN A 202 11.54 -12.51 -10.99
N ILE A 203 10.77 -11.40 -11.04
CA ILE A 203 10.85 -10.43 -12.14
C ILE A 203 12.21 -9.73 -12.12
N MET A 204 12.67 -9.28 -10.95
CA MET A 204 13.95 -8.58 -10.80
C MET A 204 15.16 -9.51 -11.02
N ASP A 205 15.10 -10.75 -10.52
CA ASP A 205 16.13 -11.78 -10.75
C ASP A 205 16.12 -12.32 -12.20
N GLY A 206 15.05 -12.07 -12.95
CA GLY A 206 14.87 -12.51 -14.34
C GLY A 206 15.55 -11.63 -15.40
N ASP A 207 16.09 -10.46 -15.01
CA ASP A 207 16.67 -9.43 -15.90
C ASP A 207 15.71 -9.02 -17.06
N TYR A 208 14.39 -8.99 -16.80
CA TYR A 208 13.39 -8.55 -17.80
C TYR A 208 13.42 -7.03 -18.01
N ASP A 209 13.04 -6.57 -19.20
CA ASP A 209 12.82 -5.13 -19.47
C ASP A 209 11.49 -4.68 -18.81
N ILE A 210 11.58 -3.73 -17.88
CA ILE A 210 10.44 -3.19 -17.11
C ILE A 210 10.25 -1.71 -17.43
N GLU A 211 9.08 -1.35 -17.95
CA GLU A 211 8.69 0.04 -18.22
C GLU A 211 7.54 0.46 -17.29
N ALA A 212 7.78 1.42 -16.40
CA ALA A 212 6.73 2.03 -15.59
C ALA A 212 5.87 2.94 -16.46
N THR A 213 4.56 2.74 -16.46
CA THR A 213 3.59 3.57 -17.20
C THR A 213 3.02 4.68 -16.30
N ASP A 214 2.38 5.70 -16.88
CA ASP A 214 1.64 6.70 -16.10
C ASP A 214 0.27 6.19 -15.60
N THR A 215 -0.14 4.98 -15.98
CA THR A 215 -1.43 4.38 -15.61
C THR A 215 -1.45 3.95 -14.15
N ILE A 216 -2.44 4.45 -13.39
CA ILE A 216 -2.73 4.04 -12.02
C ILE A 216 -4.09 3.32 -11.97
N LYS A 217 -4.18 2.25 -11.17
CA LYS A 217 -5.42 1.53 -10.87
C LYS A 217 -5.66 1.51 -9.36
N ASN A 218 -6.93 1.68 -8.94
CA ASN A 218 -7.34 1.49 -7.56
C ASN A 218 -7.80 0.04 -7.38
N CYS A 219 -6.93 -0.78 -6.79
CA CYS A 219 -7.17 -2.20 -6.56
C CYS A 219 -6.83 -2.61 -5.12
N PRO A 220 -7.70 -2.34 -4.13
CA PRO A 220 -7.46 -2.74 -2.76
C PRO A 220 -7.34 -4.27 -2.63
N ILE A 221 -6.22 -4.76 -2.09
CA ILE A 221 -6.05 -6.17 -1.71
C ILE A 221 -6.88 -6.44 -0.45
N VAL A 222 -7.66 -7.50 -0.47
CA VAL A 222 -8.64 -7.88 0.57
C VAL A 222 -8.61 -9.39 0.84
N PRO A 223 -9.06 -9.84 2.03
CA PRO A 223 -9.28 -11.26 2.28
C PRO A 223 -10.18 -11.90 1.21
N ASP A 224 -9.91 -13.16 0.88
CA ASP A 224 -10.70 -13.88 -0.12
C ASP A 224 -12.18 -13.97 0.26
N GLY A 225 -13.07 -13.84 -0.72
CA GLY A 225 -14.53 -13.81 -0.50
C GLY A 225 -15.09 -12.52 0.11
N SER A 226 -14.27 -11.48 0.30
CA SER A 226 -14.76 -10.13 0.67
C SER A 226 -15.72 -9.56 -0.40
N THR A 227 -16.70 -8.78 0.02
CA THR A 227 -17.73 -8.19 -0.85
C THR A 227 -17.69 -6.67 -0.84
N ALA A 228 -17.91 -6.08 -2.02
CA ALA A 228 -18.17 -4.68 -2.24
C ALA A 228 -19.00 -4.63 -3.52
N SER A 229 -20.33 -4.60 -3.44
CA SER A 229 -21.20 -4.82 -4.60
C SER A 229 -21.56 -3.57 -5.41
N GLU A 230 -21.49 -2.38 -4.80
CA GLU A 230 -21.80 -1.11 -5.46
C GLU A 230 -20.65 -0.63 -6.35
N ARG A 231 -20.98 -0.10 -7.54
CA ARG A 231 -20.01 0.38 -8.53
C ARG A 231 -20.55 1.60 -9.26
N TRP A 232 -19.66 2.56 -9.52
CA TRP A 232 -19.95 3.59 -10.52
C TRP A 232 -19.98 2.96 -11.92
N GLY A 233 -21.07 3.15 -12.65
CA GLY A 233 -21.23 2.58 -14.00
C GLY A 233 -21.55 1.08 -14.00
N ASP A 234 -20.97 0.35 -14.94
CA ASP A 234 -21.24 -1.09 -15.20
C ASP A 234 -20.03 -2.00 -14.93
N GLY A 235 -19.09 -1.56 -14.09
CA GLY A 235 -17.95 -2.36 -13.62
C GLY A 235 -18.37 -3.60 -12.82
N THR A 236 -17.51 -4.63 -12.77
CA THR A 236 -17.79 -5.82 -11.98
C THR A 236 -17.49 -5.64 -10.48
N ALA A 237 -18.28 -6.32 -9.66
CA ALA A 237 -18.05 -6.46 -8.23
C ALA A 237 -17.12 -7.64 -7.87
N ASP A 238 -16.83 -8.53 -8.84
CA ASP A 238 -16.04 -9.74 -8.63
C ASP A 238 -14.59 -9.42 -8.19
N LEU A 239 -14.04 -10.26 -7.31
CA LEU A 239 -12.62 -10.22 -6.97
C LEU A 239 -11.76 -10.70 -8.15
N VAL A 240 -10.64 -10.02 -8.37
CA VAL A 240 -9.60 -10.41 -9.33
C VAL A 240 -8.41 -10.97 -8.55
N GLU A 241 -7.75 -11.97 -9.13
CA GLU A 241 -6.59 -12.62 -8.51
C GLU A 241 -5.27 -12.02 -8.97
N GLY A 242 -4.26 -12.09 -8.10
CA GLY A 242 -2.88 -11.69 -8.37
C GLY A 242 -1.89 -12.61 -7.70
N TRP A 243 -0.63 -12.53 -8.14
CA TRP A 243 0.50 -13.21 -7.52
C TRP A 243 1.23 -12.29 -6.54
N TYR A 244 1.54 -12.82 -5.36
CA TYR A 244 2.40 -12.24 -4.34
C TYR A 244 3.29 -13.34 -3.76
N ASP A 245 4.60 -13.25 -3.97
CA ASP A 245 5.63 -14.23 -3.55
C ASP A 245 5.30 -15.72 -3.73
N GLY A 246 4.63 -16.07 -4.85
CA GLY A 246 4.20 -17.44 -5.14
C GLY A 246 2.88 -17.86 -4.48
N GLU A 247 2.24 -16.96 -3.73
CA GLU A 247 0.89 -17.09 -3.18
C GLU A 247 -0.12 -16.23 -3.96
N VAL A 248 -1.40 -16.60 -3.91
CA VAL A 248 -2.48 -15.86 -4.57
C VAL A 248 -3.08 -14.82 -3.61
N VAL A 249 -3.29 -13.60 -4.10
CA VAL A 249 -4.04 -12.51 -3.45
C VAL A 249 -5.35 -12.24 -4.17
N SER A 250 -6.37 -11.77 -3.44
CA SER A 250 -7.62 -11.23 -4.00
C SER A 250 -7.63 -9.71 -3.92
N TYR A 251 -8.09 -9.02 -4.97
CA TYR A 251 -8.31 -7.57 -4.94
C TYR A 251 -9.61 -7.17 -5.66
N PHE A 252 -10.22 -6.07 -5.22
CA PHE A 252 -11.26 -5.40 -6.02
C PHE A 252 -10.63 -4.60 -7.16
N VAL A 253 -11.42 -4.24 -8.17
CA VAL A 253 -11.02 -3.25 -9.19
C VAL A 253 -12.07 -2.14 -9.21
N PHE A 254 -11.65 -0.91 -8.95
CA PHE A 254 -12.48 0.29 -9.07
C PHE A 254 -12.14 1.05 -10.34
N ASP A 255 -12.78 0.65 -11.45
CA ASP A 255 -12.66 1.27 -12.77
C ASP A 255 -13.46 2.59 -12.89
N ALA A 256 -13.10 3.57 -12.07
CA ALA A 256 -13.28 4.97 -12.49
C ALA A 256 -12.37 5.26 -13.70
N ASP A 257 -12.60 6.39 -14.38
CA ASP A 257 -11.78 6.80 -15.54
C ASP A 257 -10.27 6.76 -15.22
N THR A 258 -9.46 6.41 -16.23
CA THR A 258 -8.07 5.96 -15.99
C THR A 258 -7.22 7.03 -15.30
N LEU A 259 -6.96 6.81 -14.01
CA LEU A 259 -6.10 7.66 -13.19
C LEU A 259 -4.72 7.74 -13.83
N THR A 260 -4.32 8.95 -14.21
CA THR A 260 -2.98 9.22 -14.75
C THR A 260 -2.12 9.83 -13.66
N SER A 261 -0.93 9.27 -13.46
CA SER A 261 0.05 9.72 -12.47
C SER A 261 0.38 11.21 -12.62
N SER A 262 0.22 11.97 -11.54
CA SER A 262 0.61 13.38 -11.49
C SER A 262 1.99 13.48 -10.84
N SER A 263 3.02 13.60 -11.67
CA SER A 263 4.43 13.70 -11.24
C SER A 263 4.94 12.50 -10.41
N GLY A 264 4.43 11.29 -10.67
CA GLY A 264 4.79 10.09 -9.89
C GLY A 264 3.95 9.90 -8.62
N SER A 265 2.74 10.47 -8.57
CA SER A 265 1.83 10.34 -7.44
C SER A 265 0.38 10.20 -7.91
N VAL A 266 -0.43 9.53 -7.10
CA VAL A 266 -1.88 9.45 -7.27
C VAL A 266 -2.46 10.87 -7.21
N PRO A 267 -3.32 11.28 -8.17
CA PRO A 267 -4.05 12.54 -8.09
C PRO A 267 -4.92 12.62 -6.83
N LEU A 268 -5.30 13.84 -6.43
CA LEU A 268 -6.09 14.07 -5.21
C LEU A 268 -7.34 14.90 -5.51
N SER A 269 -8.48 14.44 -5.00
CA SER A 269 -9.72 15.21 -4.98
C SER A 269 -10.01 15.73 -3.57
N PRO A 270 -10.43 17.00 -3.37
CA PRO A 270 -10.86 17.47 -2.07
C PRO A 270 -12.14 16.77 -1.58
N ILE A 271 -12.18 16.46 -0.29
CA ILE A 271 -13.43 16.25 0.45
C ILE A 271 -13.50 17.23 1.64
N TYR A 272 -14.71 17.66 1.98
CA TYR A 272 -15.02 18.46 3.15
C TYR A 272 -15.85 17.62 4.11
N VAL A 273 -15.37 17.38 5.33
CA VAL A 273 -16.04 16.51 6.34
C VAL A 273 -16.24 17.23 7.66
N SER A 274 -17.17 16.74 8.48
CA SER A 274 -17.30 17.20 9.87
C SER A 274 -17.63 16.07 10.85
N PHE A 275 -17.21 16.23 12.10
CA PHE A 275 -17.20 15.20 13.13
C PHE A 275 -18.05 15.59 14.34
N ASN A 276 -18.62 14.61 15.05
CA ASN A 276 -19.46 14.87 16.23
C ASN A 276 -18.74 15.70 17.31
N THR A 277 -17.41 15.61 17.37
CA THR A 277 -16.56 16.48 18.17
C THR A 277 -15.41 17.01 17.30
N ASN A 278 -15.25 18.33 17.26
CA ASN A 278 -14.27 19.00 16.41
C ASN A 278 -12.82 18.55 16.70
N PRO A 279 -11.94 18.50 15.68
CA PRO A 279 -10.54 18.12 15.85
C PRO A 279 -9.80 19.05 16.83
N GLY A 280 -9.00 18.47 17.73
CA GLY A 280 -8.27 19.20 18.76
C GLY A 280 -8.98 19.27 20.12
N GLU A 281 -10.26 18.89 20.18
CA GLU A 281 -10.99 18.66 21.43
C GLU A 281 -10.78 17.23 21.96
N ASP A 282 -11.16 16.97 23.22
CA ASP A 282 -10.94 15.67 23.87
C ASP A 282 -11.90 14.61 23.29
N GLY A 283 -11.35 13.63 22.57
CA GLY A 283 -12.12 12.65 21.80
C GLY A 283 -12.53 13.12 20.39
N GLY A 284 -12.10 14.30 19.96
CA GLY A 284 -12.47 14.88 18.66
C GLY A 284 -11.81 14.29 17.42
N GLY A 285 -12.36 14.63 16.26
CA GLY A 285 -11.95 14.09 14.95
C GLY A 285 -12.57 12.72 14.65
N PRO A 286 -11.91 11.88 13.83
CA PRO A 286 -12.45 10.60 13.35
C PRO A 286 -12.98 9.66 14.45
N ALA A 287 -12.33 9.66 15.63
CA ALA A 287 -12.73 8.84 16.78
C ALA A 287 -14.12 9.21 17.37
N SER A 288 -14.67 10.37 17.01
CA SER A 288 -16.04 10.77 17.39
C SER A 288 -17.10 10.38 16.33
N GLY A 289 -16.70 9.84 15.18
CA GLY A 289 -17.57 9.62 14.03
C GLY A 289 -17.95 10.91 13.30
N PHE A 290 -18.44 10.78 12.05
CA PHE A 290 -18.99 11.90 11.30
C PHE A 290 -20.28 12.43 11.94
N MET A 291 -20.56 13.71 11.71
CA MET A 291 -21.90 14.28 11.95
C MET A 291 -22.90 13.65 10.98
N THR A 292 -24.09 13.29 11.46
CA THR A 292 -25.24 12.84 10.64
C THR A 292 -26.52 13.60 10.99
N GLU A 293 -27.52 13.57 10.11
CA GLU A 293 -28.85 14.09 10.41
C GLU A 293 -29.58 13.26 11.49
N ASP A 294 -30.57 13.87 12.15
CA ASP A 294 -31.40 13.23 13.19
C ASP A 294 -32.22 12.04 12.62
N GLY A 295 -31.65 10.83 12.73
CA GLY A 295 -32.33 9.57 12.39
C GLY A 295 -32.08 9.05 10.97
N SER A 296 -31.01 9.50 10.32
CA SER A 296 -30.46 8.91 9.09
C SER A 296 -28.94 8.76 9.20
N ASP A 297 -28.35 8.04 8.26
CA ASP A 297 -26.89 7.93 8.09
C ASP A 297 -26.32 8.99 7.14
N GLN A 298 -27.16 9.96 6.71
CA GLN A 298 -26.74 11.07 5.85
C GLN A 298 -25.74 11.95 6.59
N THR A 299 -24.49 11.94 6.13
CA THR A 299 -23.51 12.95 6.52
C THR A 299 -23.64 14.19 5.64
N HIS A 300 -23.11 15.32 6.10
CA HIS A 300 -22.89 16.49 5.25
C HIS A 300 -21.41 16.53 4.83
N ASN A 301 -20.83 15.35 4.54
CA ASN A 301 -19.52 15.25 3.93
C ASN A 301 -19.68 15.51 2.43
N VAL A 302 -18.89 16.43 1.85
CA VAL A 302 -19.04 16.89 0.47
C VAL A 302 -17.81 16.57 -0.36
N VAL A 303 -17.98 15.76 -1.41
CA VAL A 303 -16.92 15.46 -2.38
C VAL A 303 -16.85 16.56 -3.45
N ALA A 304 -15.64 16.98 -3.83
CA ALA A 304 -15.47 18.06 -4.81
C ALA A 304 -15.52 17.62 -6.28
N THR A 305 -15.52 16.32 -6.56
CA THR A 305 -15.53 15.71 -7.90
C THR A 305 -16.18 14.33 -7.86
N LEU A 306 -16.83 13.92 -8.93
CA LEU A 306 -17.44 12.59 -9.13
C LEU A 306 -16.73 11.82 -10.25
N PRO A 307 -16.88 10.49 -10.37
CA PRO A 307 -16.12 9.71 -11.37
C PRO A 307 -16.36 10.05 -12.84
N ASP A 308 -17.39 10.85 -13.17
CA ASP A 308 -17.61 11.40 -14.52
C ASP A 308 -16.76 12.68 -14.82
N ASP A 309 -16.04 13.22 -13.82
CA ASP A 309 -15.23 14.44 -13.95
C ASP A 309 -13.77 14.13 -14.33
N ASP A 310 -13.21 14.86 -15.31
CA ASP A 310 -11.79 14.78 -15.74
C ASP A 310 -10.77 14.93 -14.57
N ALA A 311 -11.18 15.51 -13.45
CA ALA A 311 -10.35 15.81 -12.28
C ALA A 311 -10.55 14.83 -11.12
N TYR A 312 -11.36 13.79 -11.28
CA TYR A 312 -11.68 12.84 -10.22
C TYR A 312 -10.48 11.99 -9.77
N SER A 313 -10.39 11.79 -8.47
CA SER A 313 -9.61 10.75 -7.84
C SER A 313 -10.39 10.15 -6.67
N PRO A 314 -10.37 8.82 -6.48
CA PRO A 314 -10.86 8.19 -5.26
C PRO A 314 -9.87 8.35 -4.08
N LEU A 315 -8.66 8.88 -4.29
CA LEU A 315 -7.79 9.30 -3.18
C LEU A 315 -8.13 10.73 -2.78
N TRP A 316 -8.70 10.91 -1.59
CA TRP A 316 -9.25 12.20 -1.17
C TRP A 316 -8.37 12.93 -0.18
N MET A 317 -8.15 14.22 -0.43
CA MET A 317 -7.55 15.16 0.51
C MET A 317 -8.62 15.66 1.49
N VAL A 318 -8.53 15.21 2.75
CA VAL A 318 -9.52 15.51 3.78
C VAL A 318 -9.36 16.93 4.32
N ASN A 319 -10.39 17.75 4.15
CA ASN A 319 -10.56 19.04 4.81
C ASN A 319 -11.67 18.90 5.86
N VAL A 320 -11.47 19.47 7.04
CA VAL A 320 -12.41 19.36 8.16
C VAL A 320 -13.02 20.73 8.43
N TYR A 321 -14.35 20.85 8.30
CA TYR A 321 -15.08 22.06 8.65
C TYR A 321 -15.74 21.93 10.03
N ASP A 322 -15.99 23.09 10.66
CA ASP A 322 -16.55 23.20 12.00
C ASP A 322 -17.96 22.60 12.08
N ASN A 323 -18.20 21.68 13.02
CA ASN A 323 -19.50 21.06 13.18
C ASN A 323 -20.63 22.03 13.57
N ALA A 324 -20.28 23.26 13.98
CA ALA A 324 -21.24 24.36 14.12
C ALA A 324 -21.93 24.74 12.79
N ASP A 325 -21.27 24.54 11.65
CA ASP A 325 -21.74 24.93 10.32
C ASP A 325 -22.47 23.77 9.59
N PHE A 326 -22.55 22.58 10.19
CA PHE A 326 -23.16 21.37 9.60
C PHE A 326 -24.53 21.62 8.94
N GLY A 327 -25.43 22.32 9.63
CA GLY A 327 -26.77 22.63 9.12
C GLY A 327 -26.83 23.66 7.99
N GLU A 328 -25.70 24.24 7.58
CA GLU A 328 -25.58 25.20 6.46
C GLU A 328 -24.84 24.60 5.25
N VAL A 329 -24.16 23.45 5.40
CA VAL A 329 -23.44 22.75 4.32
C VAL A 329 -24.35 21.75 3.62
N SER A 330 -24.45 21.82 2.28
CA SER A 330 -25.22 20.88 1.45
C SER A 330 -24.62 20.59 0.07
N ASP A 331 -23.54 21.28 -0.31
CA ASP A 331 -22.92 21.27 -1.65
C ASP A 331 -21.49 21.83 -1.54
N LEU A 332 -20.73 21.84 -2.65
CA LEU A 332 -19.32 22.27 -2.60
C LEU A 332 -19.16 23.77 -2.32
N ASP A 333 -20.08 24.61 -2.84
CA ASP A 333 -20.05 26.05 -2.59
C ASP A 333 -20.21 26.33 -1.07
N SER A 334 -21.23 25.75 -0.43
CA SER A 334 -21.45 25.89 1.01
C SER A 334 -20.36 25.25 1.87
N ALA A 335 -19.82 24.09 1.47
CA ALA A 335 -18.70 23.44 2.16
C ALA A 335 -17.40 24.27 2.12
N THR A 336 -17.16 25.01 1.03
CA THR A 336 -15.98 25.87 0.88
C THR A 336 -16.14 27.24 1.55
N ASP A 337 -17.38 27.73 1.73
CA ASP A 337 -17.70 28.95 2.50
C ASP A 337 -17.70 28.71 4.03
N ALA A 338 -17.80 27.46 4.50
CA ALA A 338 -17.79 27.07 5.92
C ALA A 338 -16.46 27.32 6.65
N ASN A 339 -16.48 27.31 7.99
CA ASN A 339 -15.29 27.50 8.83
C ASN A 339 -14.38 26.26 8.81
N VAL A 340 -13.45 26.20 7.86
CA VAL A 340 -12.46 25.11 7.76
C VAL A 340 -11.47 25.15 8.92
N LEU A 341 -11.51 24.12 9.79
CA LEU A 341 -10.66 23.95 10.96
C LEU A 341 -9.30 23.30 10.61
N ALA A 342 -9.29 22.42 9.62
CA ALA A 342 -8.08 21.77 9.11
C ALA A 342 -8.19 21.51 7.60
N THR A 343 -7.08 21.68 6.88
CA THR A 343 -6.93 21.33 5.46
C THR A 343 -5.86 20.27 5.34
N ASP A 344 -5.97 19.36 4.37
CA ASP A 344 -4.96 18.32 4.13
C ASP A 344 -4.65 17.51 5.42
N ALA A 345 -5.72 17.06 6.09
CA ALA A 345 -5.65 16.39 7.39
C ALA A 345 -5.26 14.90 7.26
N ALA A 346 -5.64 14.27 6.14
CA ALA A 346 -5.32 12.90 5.76
C ALA A 346 -5.59 12.71 4.25
N HIS A 347 -5.05 11.63 3.69
CA HIS A 347 -5.39 11.12 2.36
C HIS A 347 -6.10 9.77 2.51
N VAL A 348 -7.34 9.61 2.04
CA VAL A 348 -8.15 8.39 2.22
C VAL A 348 -8.60 7.80 0.89
N ASN A 349 -8.56 6.48 0.75
CA ASN A 349 -9.06 5.79 -0.44
C ASN A 349 -10.57 5.55 -0.31
N CYS A 350 -11.34 6.41 -0.96
CA CYS A 350 -12.79 6.41 -0.92
C CYS A 350 -13.37 6.51 -2.34
N PRO A 351 -13.51 5.40 -3.08
CA PRO A 351 -14.20 5.43 -4.36
C PRO A 351 -15.69 5.73 -4.17
N VAL A 352 -16.19 6.77 -4.86
CA VAL A 352 -17.63 6.98 -5.08
C VAL A 352 -18.15 5.83 -5.91
N VAL A 353 -19.27 5.25 -5.48
CA VAL A 353 -19.91 4.11 -6.11
C VAL A 353 -21.38 4.34 -6.45
N HIS A 354 -22.04 5.31 -5.81
CA HIS A 354 -23.43 5.66 -6.10
C HIS A 354 -23.67 7.17 -6.19
N ARG A 355 -24.69 7.55 -6.98
CA ARG A 355 -25.33 8.87 -7.02
C ARG A 355 -26.82 8.71 -7.33
N GLU A 356 -27.68 9.41 -6.59
CA GLU A 356 -29.15 9.44 -6.78
C GLU A 356 -29.63 10.33 -7.95
#